data_AF-X0VAP5-F1
#
_entry.id   AF-X0VAP5-F1
#
_cell.length_a   1.000
_cell.length_b   1.000
_cell.length_c   1.000
_cell.angle_alpha   90.00
_cell.angle_beta   90.00
_cell.angle_gamma   90.00
#
_symmetry.space_group_name_H-M   'P 1'
#
loop_
_entity.id
_entity.type
_entity.pdbx_description
1 polymer ?
#
loop_
_entity_poly.entity_id
_entity_poly.type
_entity_poly.pdbx_seq_one_letter_code
_entity_poly.pdbx_strand_id
1 'polypeptide(L)'
;MSRRQRRKRWHAEGLYHVATGRPEARPPVVEESTDLATQPEAYDLLIAGGRVLDPGQGIDGLLDVAVTGGHIARVEERIDKAGAGRVLDATGLLITPGLIDLHTHVAAGLGGLPADR
;
A
#
# COMPACT_ATOMS: atom_id res chain seq x y z
N MET A 1 12.69 7.40 -49.65
CA MET A 1 14.11 7.02 -49.80
C MET A 1 14.97 8.29 -49.87
N SER A 2 16.14 8.28 -49.21
CA SER A 2 17.23 9.29 -49.24
C SER A 2 16.98 10.63 -48.51
N ARG A 3 17.47 10.82 -47.27
CA ARG A 3 18.84 11.18 -46.80
C ARG A 3 19.27 12.64 -47.00
N ARG A 4 19.60 13.25 -45.84
CA ARG A 4 20.61 14.29 -45.51
C ARG A 4 20.15 15.74 -45.42
N GLN A 5 20.24 16.28 -44.20
CA GLN A 5 20.86 17.59 -43.94
C GLN A 5 21.38 17.58 -42.50
N ARG A 6 22.70 17.50 -42.33
CA ARG A 6 23.69 18.59 -42.23
C ARG A 6 23.86 19.06 -40.78
N ARG A 7 25.02 18.64 -40.26
CA ARG A 7 25.71 19.08 -39.05
C ARG A 7 25.67 20.60 -38.87
N LYS A 8 25.46 21.05 -37.64
CA LYS A 8 25.93 22.36 -37.17
C LYS A 8 27.01 22.15 -36.11
N ARG A 9 28.15 22.75 -36.40
CA ARG A 9 29.35 22.88 -35.57
C ARG A 9 29.23 24.24 -34.86
N TRP A 10 29.54 24.29 -33.57
CA TRP A 10 29.82 25.54 -32.88
C TRP A 10 31.22 25.44 -32.27
N HIS A 11 32.03 26.47 -32.53
CA HIS A 11 33.30 26.76 -31.89
C HIS A 11 33.04 27.86 -30.85
N ALA A 12 33.68 27.75 -29.69
CA ALA A 12 34.08 28.91 -28.89
C ALA A 12 35.25 28.50 -27.99
N GLU A 13 36.36 29.22 -28.13
CA GLU A 13 37.54 29.15 -27.28
C GLU A 13 37.30 29.90 -25.96
N GLY A 14 38.00 29.47 -24.89
CA GLY A 14 38.02 30.14 -23.60
C GLY A 14 38.99 29.44 -22.63
N LEU A 15 40.22 29.97 -22.57
CA LEU A 15 41.23 29.75 -21.52
C LEU A 15 40.64 30.22 -20.15
N TYR A 16 40.98 29.79 -18.92
CA TYR A 16 42.22 29.37 -18.24
C TYR A 16 41.83 28.66 -16.93
N HIS A 17 42.64 27.69 -16.47
CA HIS A 17 43.22 27.54 -15.11
C HIS A 17 43.58 26.07 -14.84
N VAL A 18 44.87 25.82 -14.71
CA VAL A 18 45.43 24.59 -14.12
C VAL A 18 45.26 24.69 -12.61
N ALA A 19 44.39 23.85 -12.05
CA ALA A 19 44.38 23.52 -10.63
C ALA A 19 44.98 22.11 -10.48
N THR A 20 46.14 22.06 -9.83
CA THR A 20 46.84 20.85 -9.41
C THR A 20 46.10 20.21 -8.23
N GLY A 21 45.69 18.95 -8.37
CA GLY A 21 45.15 18.16 -7.26
C GLY A 21 44.16 17.10 -7.74
N ARG A 22 44.56 15.83 -7.66
CA ARG A 22 43.75 14.66 -8.01
C ARG A 22 43.04 14.17 -6.74
N PRO A 23 41.72 14.29 -6.58
CA PRO A 23 40.97 13.36 -5.74
C PRO A 23 40.70 12.12 -6.60
N GLU A 24 41.27 10.99 -6.18
CA GLU A 24 40.97 9.68 -6.74
C GLU A 24 39.45 9.45 -6.66
N ALA A 25 38.82 9.30 -7.82
CA ALA A 25 37.39 9.05 -7.92
C ALA A 25 37.10 7.70 -7.26
N ARG A 26 36.40 7.74 -6.12
CA ARG A 26 35.76 6.56 -5.53
C ARG A 26 34.84 5.95 -6.61
N PRO A 27 34.99 4.67 -6.98
CA PRO A 27 34.09 4.06 -7.95
C PRO A 27 32.65 4.15 -7.43
N PRO A 28 31.64 4.31 -8.31
CA PRO A 28 30.25 4.24 -7.88
C PRO A 28 30.04 2.89 -7.21
N VAL A 29 29.64 2.91 -5.94
CA VAL A 29 29.13 1.72 -5.26
C VAL A 29 27.80 1.43 -5.96
N VAL A 30 27.79 0.50 -6.90
CA VAL A 30 26.57 -0.11 -7.39
C VAL A 30 26.06 -0.98 -6.24
N GLU A 31 25.20 -0.41 -5.41
CA GLU A 31 24.37 -1.18 -4.50
C GLU A 31 23.35 -1.93 -5.37
N GLU A 32 23.69 -3.16 -5.71
CA GLU A 32 22.75 -4.11 -6.29
C GLU A 32 21.79 -4.54 -5.17
N SER A 33 20.74 -3.74 -4.95
CA SER A 33 19.57 -4.22 -4.20
C SER A 33 18.86 -5.21 -5.09
N THR A 34 18.99 -6.50 -4.79
CA THR A 34 18.14 -7.52 -5.39
C THR A 34 16.71 -7.27 -4.92
N ASP A 35 15.99 -6.42 -5.64
CA ASP A 35 14.55 -6.31 -5.53
C ASP A 35 14.00 -7.65 -6.03
N LEU A 36 13.85 -8.60 -5.11
CA LEU A 36 12.98 -9.74 -5.31
C LEU A 36 11.62 -9.14 -5.62
N ALA A 37 11.25 -9.14 -6.90
CA ALA A 37 10.05 -8.49 -7.38
C ALA A 37 8.84 -8.99 -6.56
N THR A 38 8.41 -8.19 -5.59
CA THR A 38 7.08 -8.28 -5.01
C THR A 38 6.14 -8.23 -6.19
N GLN A 39 5.51 -9.35 -6.51
CA GLN A 39 4.45 -9.37 -7.50
C GLN A 39 3.44 -8.33 -7.06
N PRO A 40 2.96 -7.44 -7.95
CA PRO A 40 2.03 -6.39 -7.54
C PRO A 40 0.84 -7.05 -6.85
N GLU A 41 0.74 -6.83 -5.54
CA GLU A 41 -0.35 -7.32 -4.73
C GLU A 41 -1.64 -6.70 -5.29
N ALA A 42 -2.57 -7.53 -5.73
CA ALA A 42 -3.86 -7.05 -6.23
C ALA A 42 -4.71 -6.45 -5.10
N TYR A 43 -4.47 -6.90 -3.87
CA TYR A 43 -5.18 -6.49 -2.66
C TYR A 43 -4.22 -6.21 -1.51
N ASP A 44 -4.51 -5.20 -0.70
CA ASP A 44 -3.70 -4.90 0.50
C ASP A 44 -4.00 -5.92 1.62
N LEU A 45 -5.28 -6.31 1.74
CA LEU A 45 -5.78 -7.23 2.76
C LEU A 45 -6.83 -8.15 2.17
N LEU A 46 -6.76 -9.43 2.54
CA LEU A 46 -7.79 -10.43 2.28
C LEU A 46 -8.26 -11.03 3.60
N ILE A 47 -9.56 -10.96 3.90
CA ILE A 47 -10.20 -11.66 5.01
C ILE A 47 -10.90 -12.88 4.43
N ALA A 48 -10.42 -14.08 4.72
CA ALA A 48 -10.82 -15.29 4.00
C ALA A 48 -11.58 -16.30 4.87
N GLY A 49 -12.55 -16.99 4.28
CA GLY A 49 -13.22 -18.17 4.84
C GLY A 49 -14.25 -17.89 5.93
N GLY A 50 -14.61 -16.62 6.17
CA GLY A 50 -15.60 -16.24 7.18
C GLY A 50 -17.02 -16.25 6.64
N ARG A 51 -18.01 -16.24 7.54
CA ARG A 51 -19.41 -15.98 7.16
C ARG A 51 -19.62 -14.47 7.13
N VAL A 52 -19.73 -13.90 5.93
CA VAL A 52 -20.05 -12.49 5.73
C VAL A 52 -21.54 -12.28 5.95
N LEU A 53 -21.87 -11.38 6.88
CA LEU A 53 -23.22 -10.98 7.21
C LEU A 53 -23.36 -9.46 7.02
N ASP A 54 -23.97 -9.07 5.91
CA ASP A 54 -24.29 -7.68 5.56
C ASP A 54 -25.76 -7.56 5.15
N PRO A 55 -26.67 -7.30 6.10
CA PRO A 55 -28.08 -7.08 5.82
C PRO A 55 -28.35 -5.87 4.92
N GLY A 56 -27.47 -4.86 4.94
CA GLY A 56 -27.60 -3.66 4.11
C GLY A 56 -27.40 -3.93 2.62
N GLN A 57 -26.69 -5.01 2.28
CA GLN A 57 -26.54 -5.52 0.91
C GLN A 57 -27.28 -6.85 0.67
N GLY A 58 -27.98 -7.38 1.68
CA GLY A 58 -28.68 -8.67 1.61
C GLY A 58 -27.75 -9.89 1.54
N ILE A 59 -26.52 -9.78 2.05
CA ILE A 59 -25.51 -10.84 2.01
C ILE A 59 -25.51 -11.64 3.31
N ASP A 60 -25.59 -12.95 3.18
CA ASP A 60 -25.36 -13.92 4.26
C ASP A 60 -24.75 -15.20 3.65
N GLY A 61 -23.44 -15.39 3.80
CA GLY A 61 -22.77 -16.53 3.18
C GLY A 61 -21.30 -16.68 3.57
N LEU A 62 -20.72 -17.85 3.28
CA LEU A 62 -19.29 -18.10 3.44
C LEU A 62 -18.53 -17.46 2.27
N LEU A 63 -17.82 -16.37 2.55
CA LEU A 63 -17.20 -15.52 1.54
C LEU A 63 -15.85 -15.00 2.04
N ASP A 64 -15.05 -14.56 1.08
CA ASP A 64 -13.83 -13.80 1.27
C ASP A 64 -14.11 -12.31 0.97
N VAL A 65 -13.43 -11.43 1.70
CA VAL A 65 -13.51 -9.96 1.53
C VAL A 65 -12.11 -9.41 1.28
N ALA A 66 -11.91 -8.81 0.10
CA ALA A 66 -10.65 -8.18 -0.28
C ALA A 66 -10.73 -6.66 -0.16
N VAL A 67 -9.66 -6.04 0.32
CA VAL A 67 -9.53 -4.61 0.58
C VAL A 67 -8.33 -4.05 -0.17
N THR A 68 -8.52 -2.91 -0.86
CA THR A 68 -7.46 -2.16 -1.53
C THR A 68 -7.68 -0.67 -1.29
N GLY A 69 -6.64 0.06 -0.89
CA GLY A 69 -6.70 1.50 -0.62
C GLY A 69 -7.77 1.88 0.41
N GLY A 70 -8.02 1.02 1.41
CA GLY A 70 -9.04 1.22 2.43
C GLY A 70 -10.50 1.01 1.96
N HIS A 71 -10.72 0.49 0.75
CA HIS A 71 -12.04 0.21 0.19
C HIS A 71 -12.22 -1.29 -0.04
N ILE A 72 -13.46 -1.78 0.08
CA ILE A 72 -13.80 -3.15 -0.31
C ILE A 72 -13.68 -3.28 -1.82
N ALA A 73 -12.69 -4.06 -2.28
CA ALA A 73 -12.41 -4.27 -3.68
C ALA A 73 -13.23 -5.43 -4.26
N ARG A 74 -13.44 -6.50 -3.48
CA ARG A 74 -14.25 -7.67 -3.85
C ARG A 74 -14.85 -8.38 -2.64
N VAL A 75 -15.99 -9.04 -2.88
CA VAL A 75 -16.63 -9.98 -1.96
C VAL A 75 -17.08 -11.19 -2.78
N GLU A 76 -16.44 -12.34 -2.61
CA GLU A 76 -16.67 -13.55 -3.43
C GLU A 76 -16.44 -14.82 -2.60
N GLU A 77 -16.90 -16.00 -3.04
CA GLU A 77 -16.77 -17.26 -2.29
C GLU A 77 -15.33 -17.70 -2.04
N ARG A 78 -14.40 -17.33 -2.93
CA ARG A 78 -12.98 -17.64 -2.80
C ARG A 78 -12.16 -16.68 -3.63
N ILE A 79 -11.20 -16.01 -2.99
CA ILE A 79 -10.25 -15.10 -3.64
C ILE A 79 -8.84 -15.71 -3.52
N ASP A 80 -8.02 -15.56 -4.55
CA ASP A 80 -6.65 -16.04 -4.53
C ASP A 80 -5.82 -15.30 -3.47
N LYS A 81 -5.30 -16.06 -2.52
CA LYS A 81 -4.47 -15.57 -1.42
C LYS A 81 -3.11 -15.06 -1.90
N ALA A 82 -2.60 -15.56 -3.03
CA ALA A 82 -1.31 -15.15 -3.57
C ALA A 82 -1.30 -13.68 -4.05
N GLY A 83 -2.48 -13.11 -4.33
CA GLY A 83 -2.64 -11.72 -4.74
C GLY A 83 -2.80 -10.73 -3.61
N ALA A 84 -2.71 -11.12 -2.34
CA ALA A 84 -2.94 -10.24 -1.20
C ALA A 84 -1.65 -9.99 -0.39
N GLY A 85 -1.36 -8.73 -0.07
CA GLY A 85 -0.23 -8.35 0.78
C GLY A 85 -0.35 -8.87 2.21
N ARG A 86 -1.59 -9.06 2.69
CA ARG A 86 -1.88 -9.69 3.98
C ARG A 86 -3.14 -10.54 3.90
N VAL A 87 -3.11 -11.72 4.52
CA VAL A 87 -4.28 -12.60 4.65
C VAL A 87 -4.66 -12.78 6.11
N LEU A 88 -5.94 -12.64 6.42
CA LEU A 88 -6.57 -12.97 7.69
C LEU A 88 -7.49 -14.16 7.49
N ASP A 89 -7.25 -15.24 8.24
CA ASP A 89 -8.13 -16.40 8.27
C ASP A 89 -9.28 -16.14 9.24
N ALA A 90 -10.50 -16.10 8.71
CA ALA A 90 -11.74 -15.89 9.44
C ALA A 90 -12.60 -17.17 9.50
N THR A 91 -12.00 -18.35 9.26
CA THR A 91 -12.72 -19.63 9.29
C THR A 91 -13.46 -19.81 10.61
N GLY A 92 -14.77 -20.06 10.53
CA GLY A 92 -15.64 -20.22 11.70
C GLY A 92 -16.00 -18.92 12.43
N LEU A 93 -15.59 -17.76 11.91
CA LEU A 93 -15.92 -16.44 12.43
C LEU A 93 -16.94 -15.72 11.53
N LEU A 94 -17.53 -14.66 12.10
CA LEU A 94 -18.38 -13.73 11.36
C LEU A 94 -17.55 -12.56 10.84
N ILE A 95 -17.87 -12.13 9.62
CA ILE A 95 -17.39 -10.88 9.02
C ILE A 95 -18.60 -9.97 8.87
N THR A 96 -18.60 -8.82 9.56
CA THR A 96 -19.70 -7.87 9.51
C THR A 96 -19.19 -6.50 9.05
N PRO A 97 -20.06 -5.64 8.51
CA PRO A 97 -19.78 -4.21 8.48
C PRO A 97 -19.38 -3.71 9.87
N GLY A 98 -18.55 -2.68 9.92
CA GLY A 98 -18.22 -2.00 11.17
C GLY A 98 -19.49 -1.45 11.83
N LEU A 99 -19.63 -1.66 13.13
CA LEU A 99 -20.77 -1.12 13.87
C LEU A 99 -20.66 0.39 13.99
N ILE A 100 -21.79 1.08 13.79
CA ILE A 100 -21.91 2.52 13.96
C ILE A 100 -22.64 2.78 15.28
N ASP A 101 -21.93 3.38 16.22
CA ASP A 101 -22.52 3.85 17.47
C ASP A 101 -22.91 5.33 17.31
N LEU A 102 -24.21 5.60 17.27
CA LEU A 102 -24.74 6.97 17.13
C LEU A 102 -24.73 7.74 18.45
N HIS A 103 -24.65 7.04 19.58
CA HIS A 103 -24.77 7.69 20.86
C HIS A 103 -24.09 6.89 21.96
N THR A 104 -22.95 7.43 22.38
CA THR A 104 -22.19 6.92 23.52
C THR A 104 -21.77 8.07 24.43
N HIS A 105 -21.73 7.78 25.73
CA HIS A 105 -21.07 8.64 26.70
C HIS A 105 -19.73 7.99 27.04
N VAL A 106 -18.66 8.45 26.38
CA VAL A 106 -17.31 7.97 26.66
C VAL A 106 -16.76 8.74 27.86
N ALA A 107 -17.01 8.21 29.06
CA ALA A 107 -16.41 8.71 30.27
C ALA A 107 -15.11 7.95 30.56
N ALA A 108 -13.98 8.51 30.14
CA ALA A 108 -12.68 8.02 30.61
C ALA A 108 -12.54 8.34 32.11
N GLY A 109 -12.75 7.33 32.97
CA GLY A 109 -12.36 7.40 34.38
C GLY A 109 -13.35 8.08 35.34
N LEU A 110 -14.66 7.81 35.27
CA LEU A 110 -15.62 8.18 36.35
C LEU A 110 -15.45 7.34 37.64
N GLY A 111 -14.22 7.15 38.08
CA GLY A 111 -13.88 6.75 39.43
C GLY A 111 -13.59 8.01 40.25
N GLY A 112 -14.63 8.62 40.84
CA GLY A 112 -14.42 9.39 42.08
C GLY A 112 -14.82 10.85 42.11
N LEU A 113 -16.07 11.20 41.77
CA LEU A 113 -16.70 12.35 42.43
C LEU A 113 -17.90 11.85 43.23
N PRO A 114 -17.91 12.00 44.58
CA PRO A 114 -19.11 11.73 45.36
C PRO A 114 -20.21 12.72 44.96
N ALA A 115 -21.43 12.20 44.85
CA ALA A 115 -22.61 12.94 44.39
C ALA A 115 -23.17 13.94 45.44
N ASP A 116 -22.52 14.04 46.60
CA ASP A 116 -22.96 14.80 47.75
C ASP A 116 -21.80 15.59 48.41
N ARG A 117 -21.42 16.72 47.81
CA ARG A 117 -20.82 17.85 48.54
C ARG A 117 -21.33 19.18 48.03
#